data_AF-A0A7V9B081-F1
#
_entry.id   AF-A0A7V9B081-F1
#
_cell.length_a   1.000
_cell.length_b   1.000
_cell.length_c   1.000
_cell.angle_alpha   90.00
_cell.angle_beta   90.00
_cell.angle_gamma   90.00
#
_symmetry.space_group_name_H-M   'P 1'
#
loop_
_entity.id
_entity.type
_entity.pdbx_description
1 polymer ?
#
loop_
_entity_poly.entity_id
_entity_poly.type
_entity_poly.pdbx_seq_one_letter_code
_entity_poly.pdbx_strand_id
1 'polypeptide(L)'
;AGTLLALADDEAAEGETWRERLLVQLSCRTAIRRGQPLARDAMRALVEGLGQTSAPAVCPHGSPLLMHVGGDLLERQFGWR
;
A
#
# COMPACT_ATOMS: atom_id res chain seq x y z
N ALA A 1 6.86 23.40 3.69
CA ALA A 1 7.05 23.65 2.25
C ALA A 1 8.20 22.83 1.62
N GLY A 2 9.28 22.50 2.35
CA GLY A 2 10.47 21.87 1.74
C GLY A 2 10.33 20.41 1.26
N THR A 3 9.44 19.60 1.87
CA THR A 3 9.32 18.17 1.53
C THR A 3 8.74 17.93 0.14
N LEU A 4 7.84 18.79 -0.35
CA LEU A 4 7.23 18.61 -1.68
C LEU A 4 8.20 18.92 -2.81
N LEU A 5 9.06 19.95 -2.68
CA LEU A 5 10.11 20.24 -3.66
C LEU A 5 11.15 19.11 -3.71
N ALA A 6 11.58 18.61 -2.55
CA ALA A 6 12.60 17.56 -2.48
C ALA A 6 12.16 16.22 -3.11
N LEU A 7 10.85 15.98 -3.26
CA LEU A 7 10.30 14.79 -3.91
C LEU A 7 10.13 14.99 -5.44
N ALA A 8 10.16 16.24 -5.91
CA ALA A 8 10.04 16.57 -7.34
C ALA A 8 11.38 16.52 -8.08
N ASP A 9 12.50 16.67 -7.36
CA ASP A 9 13.86 16.80 -7.91
C ASP A 9 14.60 15.45 -8.11
N ASP A 10 13.91 14.32 -7.95
CA ASP A 10 14.51 12.98 -8.11
C ASP A 10 14.65 12.62 -9.62
N GLU A 11 15.50 11.66 -10.04
CA GLU A 11 15.78 11.33 -11.46
C GLU A 11 14.82 10.28 -12.07
N ALA A 12 14.09 10.61 -13.16
CA ALA A 12 12.99 9.78 -13.65
C ALA A 12 13.43 8.55 -14.45
N ALA A 13 12.74 7.42 -14.26
CA ALA A 13 12.90 6.27 -15.16
C ALA A 13 12.36 6.60 -16.56
N GLU A 14 12.88 5.94 -17.60
CA GLU A 14 12.43 6.16 -18.98
C GLU A 14 10.91 5.96 -19.11
N GLY A 15 10.22 7.03 -19.53
CA GLY A 15 8.77 7.04 -19.73
C GLY A 15 7.93 7.43 -18.51
N GLU A 16 8.53 7.63 -17.34
CA GLU A 16 7.81 8.04 -16.12
C GLU A 16 7.78 9.56 -15.98
N THR A 17 6.60 10.13 -15.70
CA THR A 17 6.48 11.56 -15.44
C THR A 17 6.92 11.90 -14.01
N TRP A 18 7.48 13.10 -13.80
CA TRP A 18 7.79 13.59 -12.44
C TRP A 18 6.56 13.59 -11.51
N ARG A 19 5.34 13.72 -12.09
CA ARG A 19 4.07 13.67 -11.34
C ARG A 19 3.79 12.27 -10.81
N GLU A 20 3.96 11.24 -11.64
CA GLU A 20 3.78 9.84 -11.22
C GLU A 20 4.75 9.49 -10.08
N ARG A 21 6.01 9.90 -10.19
CA ARG A 21 7.01 9.69 -9.14
C ARG A 21 6.67 10.39 -7.84
N LEU A 22 6.23 11.65 -7.93
CA LEU A 22 5.77 12.38 -6.76
C LEU A 22 4.59 11.65 -6.09
N LEU A 23 3.63 11.13 -6.86
CA LEU A 23 2.49 10.39 -6.33
C LEU A 23 2.91 9.07 -5.69
N VAL A 24 3.83 8.32 -6.31
CA VAL A 24 4.42 7.09 -5.75
C VAL A 24 5.06 7.40 -4.38
N GLN A 25 5.93 8.40 -4.31
CA GLN A 25 6.61 8.76 -3.06
C GLN A 25 5.65 9.30 -1.99
N LEU A 26 4.71 10.17 -2.39
CA LEU A 26 3.71 10.73 -1.48
C LEU A 26 2.87 9.61 -0.89
N SER A 27 2.38 8.66 -1.71
CA SER A 27 1.55 7.55 -1.25
C SER A 27 2.20 6.74 -0.13
N CYS A 28 3.51 6.46 -0.23
CA CYS A 28 4.23 5.71 0.81
C CYS A 28 4.63 6.55 2.01
N ARG A 29 4.90 7.84 1.82
CA ARG A 29 5.26 8.74 2.91
C ARG A 29 4.06 9.07 3.80
N THR A 30 2.89 9.24 3.22
CA THR A 30 1.64 9.56 3.94
C THR A 30 0.83 8.32 4.35
N ALA A 31 1.27 7.12 3.95
CA ALA A 31 0.60 5.88 4.34
C ALA A 31 0.60 5.66 5.86
N ILE A 32 -0.44 4.97 6.33
CA ILE A 32 -0.48 4.39 7.68
C ILE A 32 0.72 3.48 7.87
N ARG A 33 1.43 3.63 8.98
CA ARG A 33 2.67 2.90 9.26
C ARG A 33 2.44 1.71 10.20
N ARG A 34 3.36 0.74 10.13
CA ARG A 34 3.43 -0.37 11.09
C ARG A 34 3.42 0.15 12.52
N GLY A 35 2.63 -0.47 13.39
CA GLY A 35 2.57 -0.14 14.80
C GLY A 35 1.64 1.04 15.14
N GLN A 36 1.05 1.68 14.13
CA GLN A 36 0.03 2.70 14.36
C GLN A 36 -1.31 2.05 14.73
N PRO A 37 -1.85 2.28 15.93
CA PRO A 37 -3.17 1.77 16.31
C PRO A 37 -4.26 2.41 15.44
N LEU A 38 -5.23 1.61 14.99
CA LEU A 38 -6.39 2.08 14.25
C LEU A 38 -7.67 1.70 14.99
N ALA A 39 -8.64 2.60 14.98
CA ALA A 39 -10.01 2.26 15.35
C ALA A 39 -10.62 1.33 14.30
N ARG A 40 -11.60 0.52 14.70
CA ARG A 40 -12.21 -0.48 13.80
C ARG A 40 -12.82 0.13 12.54
N ASP A 41 -13.43 1.31 12.67
CA ASP A 41 -14.03 2.03 11.54
C ASP A 41 -12.97 2.52 10.55
N ALA A 42 -11.81 2.97 11.04
CA ALA A 42 -10.68 3.35 10.20
C ALA A 42 -10.08 2.14 9.46
N MET A 43 -10.00 0.97 10.12
CA MET A 43 -9.58 -0.27 9.45
C MET A 43 -10.54 -0.65 8.32
N ARG A 44 -11.85 -0.54 8.56
CA ARG A 44 -12.88 -0.83 7.56
C ARG A 44 -12.77 0.10 6.36
N ALA A 45 -12.70 1.41 6.61
CA ALA A 45 -12.56 2.42 5.57
C ALA A 45 -11.29 2.20 4.72
N LEU A 46 -10.19 1.75 5.33
CA LEU A 46 -8.96 1.43 4.62
C LEU A 46 -9.14 0.26 3.64
N VAL A 47 -9.80 -0.83 4.07
CA VAL A 47 -10.05 -2.00 3.22
C VAL A 47 -11.05 -1.69 2.11
N GLU A 48 -12.10 -0.94 2.41
CA GLU A 48 -13.09 -0.49 1.41
C GLU A 48 -12.44 0.42 0.36
N GLY A 49 -11.61 1.38 0.79
CA GLY A 49 -10.85 2.24 -0.10
C GLY A 49 -9.88 1.47 -0.99
N LEU A 50 -9.20 0.45 -0.45
CA LEU A 50 -8.33 -0.43 -1.26
C LEU A 50 -9.11 -1.09 -2.40
N GLY A 51 -10.32 -1.57 -2.12
CA GLY A 51 -11.20 -2.21 -3.11
C GLY A 51 -11.68 -1.27 -4.24
N GLN A 52 -11.53 0.04 -4.08
CA GLN A 52 -11.88 1.05 -5.09
C GLN A 52 -10.70 1.46 -5.98
N THR A 53 -9.49 0.99 -5.68
CA THR A 53 -8.29 1.30 -6.48
C THR A 53 -8.20 0.43 -7.74
N SER A 54 -7.48 0.91 -8.76
CA SER A 54 -7.29 0.17 -10.02
C SER A 54 -6.29 -0.99 -9.92
N ALA A 55 -5.41 -0.99 -8.90
CA ALA A 55 -4.37 -2.00 -8.72
C ALA A 55 -4.23 -2.41 -7.23
N PRO A 56 -5.22 -3.11 -6.65
CA PRO A 56 -5.28 -3.35 -5.21
C PRO A 56 -4.28 -4.39 -4.68
N ALA A 57 -3.64 -5.17 -5.56
CA ALA A 57 -2.78 -6.28 -5.15
C ALA A 57 -1.32 -5.88 -4.88
N VAL A 58 -0.86 -4.73 -5.41
CA VAL A 58 0.56 -4.34 -5.41
C VAL A 58 0.67 -2.86 -5.07
N CYS A 59 1.63 -2.51 -4.22
CA CYS A 59 1.89 -1.11 -3.91
C CYS A 59 2.54 -0.40 -5.11
N PRO A 60 2.54 0.95 -5.16
CA PRO A 60 3.15 1.67 -6.27
C PRO A 60 4.66 1.41 -6.46
N HIS A 61 5.35 0.79 -5.49
CA HIS A 61 6.75 0.37 -5.57
C HIS A 61 6.94 -1.13 -5.90
N GLY A 62 5.86 -1.89 -6.13
CA GLY A 62 5.94 -3.30 -6.53
C GLY A 62 5.81 -4.33 -5.39
N SER A 63 5.70 -3.92 -4.13
CA SER A 63 5.52 -4.87 -3.02
C SER A 63 4.08 -5.40 -2.97
N PRO A 64 3.86 -6.71 -2.72
CA PRO A 64 2.52 -7.25 -2.59
C PRO A 64 1.80 -6.68 -1.37
N LEU A 65 0.54 -6.27 -1.55
CA LEU A 65 -0.33 -5.75 -0.48
C LEU A 65 -1.30 -6.79 0.06
N LEU A 66 -1.64 -7.80 -0.75
CA LEU A 66 -2.63 -8.81 -0.43
C LEU A 66 -2.01 -10.21 -0.43
N MET A 67 -2.41 -11.02 0.54
CA MET A 67 -2.09 -12.45 0.62
C MET A 67 -3.39 -13.22 0.79
N HIS A 68 -3.62 -14.21 -0.08
CA HIS A 68 -4.73 -15.13 0.07
C HIS A 68 -4.34 -16.27 1.03
N VAL A 69 -5.09 -16.40 2.11
CA VAL A 69 -4.94 -17.47 3.10
C VAL A 69 -6.17 -18.37 3.01
N GLY A 70 -6.03 -19.52 2.36
CA GLY A 70 -7.12 -20.47 2.15
C GLY A 70 -7.44 -21.33 3.38
N GLY A 71 -8.64 -21.91 3.40
CA GLY A 71 -9.12 -22.77 4.50
C GLY A 71 -8.19 -23.96 4.78
N ASP A 72 -7.77 -24.70 3.76
CA ASP A 72 -6.87 -25.84 3.94
C ASP A 72 -5.50 -25.43 4.54
N LEU A 73 -5.02 -24.22 4.26
CA LEU A 73 -3.79 -23.71 4.85
C LEU A 73 -3.99 -23.47 6.35
N LEU A 74 -5.12 -22.86 6.74
CA LEU A 74 -5.47 -22.63 8.14
C LEU A 74 -5.63 -23.95 8.89
N GLU A 75 -6.37 -24.91 8.33
CA GLU A 75 -6.60 -26.20 8.97
C GLU A 75 -5.29 -26.95 9.23
N ARG A 76 -4.38 -26.97 8.25
CA ARG A 76 -3.03 -27.56 8.42
C ARG A 76 -2.21 -26.82 9.46
N GLN A 77 -2.27 -25.48 9.47
CA GLN A 77 -1.43 -24.67 10.35
C GLN A 77 -1.88 -24.74 11.82
N PHE A 78 -3.17 -24.90 12.07
CA PHE A 78 -3.76 -24.93 13.40
C PHE A 78 -4.17 -26.34 13.88
N GLY A 79 -3.96 -27.39 13.06
CA GLY A 79 -4.32 -28.77 13.43
C GLY A 79 -5.83 -28.96 13.61
N TRP A 80 -6.64 -28.27 12.79
CA TRP A 80 -8.10 -28.41 12.84
C TRP A 80 -8.60 -29.69 12.14
N ARG A 81 -7.68 -30.47 11.54
CA ARG A 81 -7.89 -31.81 11.00
C ARG A 81 -6.84 -32.75 11.58
#